data_AF-A0A2G1YEJ2-F1
#
_entry.id   AF-A0A2G1YEJ2-F1
#
_cell.length_a   1.000
_cell.length_b   1.000
_cell.length_c   1.000
_cell.angle_alpha   90.00
_cell.angle_beta   90.00
_cell.angle_gamma   90.00
#
_symmetry.space_group_name_H-M   'P 1'
#
loop_
_entity.id
_entity.type
_entity.pdbx_description
1 polymer ?
#
loop_
_entity_poly.entity_id
_entity_poly.type
_entity_poly.pdbx_seq_one_letter_code
_entity_poly.pdbx_strand_id
1 'polypeptide(L)'
;MDRKTFIKKTVGAVLITIPAYSLIGCSNDDSANGDPDLDPEQADCLANGANASSISGNHGHTLVVAKADIEAGVEKNYSIKGGSGHDHEIVVSAGNFAKLKNKEAVKIDSSTNSLHKHTVTVSCA
;
A
#
# COMPACT_ATOMS: atom_id res chain seq x y z
N MET A 1 -11.87 10.29 -29.56
CA MET A 1 -11.50 9.25 -30.55
C MET A 1 -12.06 7.92 -30.07
N ASP A 2 -13.24 7.54 -30.55
CA ASP A 2 -13.90 6.30 -30.15
C ASP A 2 -13.57 5.19 -31.14
N ARG A 3 -12.61 4.34 -30.76
CA ARG A 3 -12.20 3.17 -31.54
C ARG A 3 -13.23 2.05 -31.33
N LYS A 4 -14.36 2.20 -32.02
CA LYS A 4 -15.36 1.14 -32.19
C LYS A 4 -14.80 0.01 -33.04
N THR A 5 -15.38 -1.18 -32.85
CA THR A 5 -15.61 -2.24 -33.86
C THR A 5 -14.40 -3.14 -34.14
N PHE A 6 -14.44 -4.47 -34.11
CA PHE A 6 -15.41 -5.49 -33.70
C PHE A 6 -14.65 -6.81 -33.90
N ILE A 7 -14.66 -7.66 -32.88
CA ILE A 7 -14.01 -8.97 -32.87
C ILE A 7 -14.59 -9.81 -34.02
N LYS A 8 -13.75 -10.17 -34.99
CA LYS A 8 -14.09 -11.07 -36.10
C LYS A 8 -13.39 -12.42 -35.89
N LYS A 9 -14.21 -13.47 -36.04
CA LYS A 9 -13.88 -14.88 -36.31
C LYS A 9 -13.69 -15.81 -35.10
N THR A 10 -14.82 -16.25 -34.56
CA THR A 10 -15.05 -17.65 -34.19
C THR A 10 -15.25 -18.50 -35.45
N VAL A 11 -14.60 -19.68 -35.51
CA VAL A 11 -15.04 -20.99 -36.07
C VAL A 11 -13.80 -21.87 -36.21
N GLY A 12 -13.81 -23.05 -35.58
CA GLY A 12 -12.80 -24.08 -35.85
C GLY A 12 -12.68 -25.11 -34.73
N ALA A 13 -13.71 -25.94 -34.56
CA ALA A 13 -13.65 -27.12 -33.71
C ALA A 13 -12.64 -28.14 -34.28
N VAL A 14 -11.72 -28.62 -33.45
CA VAL A 14 -11.00 -29.88 -33.67
C VAL A 14 -11.08 -30.71 -32.41
N LEU A 15 -11.87 -31.79 -32.49
CA LEU A 15 -11.92 -32.89 -31.54
C LEU A 15 -10.70 -33.78 -31.78
N ILE A 16 -9.86 -33.98 -30.76
CA ILE A 16 -8.96 -35.13 -30.70
C ILE A 16 -9.15 -35.80 -29.33
N THR A 17 -9.43 -37.09 -29.41
CA THR A 17 -9.80 -38.01 -28.34
C THR A 17 -8.58 -38.62 -27.64
N ILE A 18 -8.52 -38.51 -26.30
CA ILE A 18 -8.22 -39.53 -25.22
C ILE A 18 -6.97 -40.44 -25.44
N PRO A 19 -5.97 -40.55 -24.52
CA PRO A 19 -6.21 -41.14 -23.18
C PRO A 19 -5.41 -40.66 -21.95
N ALA A 20 -6.13 -40.73 -20.82
CA ALA A 20 -5.81 -41.10 -19.44
C ALA A 20 -4.34 -41.19 -18.92
N TYR A 21 -4.14 -40.46 -17.80
CA TYR A 21 -3.25 -40.65 -16.65
C TYR A 21 -1.71 -40.65 -16.84
N SER A 22 -1.07 -39.60 -16.31
CA SER A 22 0.16 -39.70 -15.50
C SER A 22 0.27 -38.48 -14.59
N LEU A 23 0.22 -38.71 -13.27
CA LEU A 23 0.63 -37.75 -12.24
C LEU A 23 2.15 -37.73 -12.18
N ILE A 24 2.76 -36.66 -12.68
CA ILE A 24 4.13 -36.21 -12.45
C ILE A 24 4.01 -34.67 -12.53
N GLY A 25 4.24 -33.85 -11.51
CA GLY A 25 5.29 -33.92 -10.51
C GLY A 25 6.48 -33.05 -10.93
N CYS A 26 6.41 -31.75 -10.62
CA CYS A 26 7.48 -30.73 -10.62
C CYS A 26 8.07 -30.25 -11.98
N SER A 27 8.10 -28.94 -12.24
CA SER A 27 9.26 -28.08 -11.91
C SER A 27 9.16 -26.65 -12.45
N ASN A 28 9.46 -25.69 -11.57
CA ASN A 28 9.96 -24.32 -11.76
C ASN A 28 9.41 -23.44 -12.90
N ASP A 29 8.61 -22.45 -12.51
CA ASP A 29 8.79 -21.09 -12.99
C ASP A 29 9.19 -20.21 -11.80
N ASP A 30 10.50 -19.99 -11.65
CA ASP A 30 11.06 -18.95 -10.81
C ASP A 30 10.68 -17.59 -11.42
N SER A 31 9.62 -17.00 -10.89
CA SER A 31 9.45 -15.55 -10.91
C SER A 31 9.23 -15.12 -9.48
N ALA A 32 10.34 -14.96 -8.76
CA ALA A 32 10.42 -14.18 -7.54
C ALA A 32 10.15 -12.70 -7.86
N ASN A 33 8.93 -12.40 -8.30
CA ASN A 33 8.33 -11.12 -8.02
C ASN A 33 7.73 -11.29 -6.63
N GLY A 34 8.60 -11.20 -5.62
CA GLY A 34 8.17 -11.07 -4.24
C GLY A 34 7.39 -9.76 -4.12
N ASP A 35 6.10 -9.83 -4.43
CA ASP A 35 5.13 -8.97 -3.77
C ASP A 35 5.10 -9.47 -2.34
N PRO A 36 5.64 -8.74 -1.35
CA PRO A 36 5.36 -9.10 0.03
C PRO A 36 3.86 -8.92 0.20
N ASP A 37 3.12 -10.03 0.11
CA ASP A 37 1.78 -10.15 0.65
C ASP A 37 1.93 -9.93 2.17
N LEU A 38 1.97 -8.66 2.56
CA LEU A 38 1.99 -8.24 3.94
C LEU A 38 0.63 -8.58 4.48
N ASP A 39 0.51 -9.80 4.99
CA ASP A 39 -0.62 -10.23 5.78
C ASP A 39 -0.93 -9.11 6.80
N PRO A 40 -2.10 -8.45 6.71
CA PRO A 40 -2.43 -7.34 7.58
C PRO A 40 -2.46 -7.75 9.06
N GLU A 41 -2.54 -9.04 9.38
CA GLU A 41 -2.41 -9.55 10.75
C GLU A 41 -0.95 -9.53 11.24
N GLN A 42 0.02 -9.61 10.32
CA GLN A 42 1.46 -9.60 10.62
C GLN A 42 2.05 -8.19 10.72
N ALA A 43 1.36 -7.17 10.20
CA ALA A 43 1.80 -5.78 10.34
C ALA A 43 1.91 -5.40 11.84
N ASP A 44 3.09 -4.94 12.26
CA ASP A 44 3.37 -4.60 13.65
C ASP A 44 4.19 -3.32 13.74
N CYS A 45 3.52 -2.28 14.23
CA CYS A 45 4.08 -0.96 14.42
C CYS A 45 5.26 -0.92 15.40
N LEU A 46 5.30 -1.84 16.37
CA LEU A 46 6.37 -1.93 17.35
C LEU A 46 7.59 -2.68 16.78
N ALA A 47 7.40 -3.53 15.78
CA ALA A 47 8.48 -4.19 15.06
C ALA A 47 9.07 -3.29 13.96
N ASN A 48 8.21 -2.74 13.10
CA ASN A 48 8.62 -2.14 11.82
C ASN A 48 8.39 -0.63 11.71
N GLY A 49 7.65 -0.04 12.66
CA GLY A 49 7.14 1.32 12.51
C GLY A 49 5.85 1.38 11.70
N ALA A 50 5.48 2.56 11.22
CA ALA A 50 4.27 2.77 10.45
C ALA A 50 4.56 3.63 9.21
N ASN A 51 3.76 3.46 8.16
CA ASN A 51 3.87 4.21 6.91
C ASN A 51 2.51 4.80 6.54
N ALA A 52 2.51 5.78 5.62
CA ALA A 52 1.26 6.15 4.97
C ALA A 52 0.80 5.02 4.02
N SER A 53 -0.30 4.35 4.36
CA SER A 53 -0.97 3.40 3.45
C SER A 53 -1.78 4.13 2.37
N SER A 54 -2.19 5.37 2.63
CA SER A 54 -2.76 6.24 1.60
C SER A 54 -2.58 7.71 1.91
N ILE A 55 -2.49 8.53 0.86
CA ILE A 55 -2.52 10.00 0.91
C ILE A 55 -3.51 10.46 -0.16
N SER A 56 -4.55 11.21 0.21
CA SER A 56 -5.60 11.61 -0.73
C SER A 56 -5.06 12.57 -1.80
N GLY A 57 -5.22 12.27 -3.10
CA GLY A 57 -4.68 13.13 -4.17
C GLY A 57 -3.16 13.14 -4.21
N ASN A 58 -2.51 12.04 -3.83
CA ASN A 58 -1.06 11.93 -3.77
C ASN A 58 -0.40 12.20 -5.13
N HIS A 59 0.55 13.12 -5.14
CA HIS A 59 1.37 13.51 -6.30
C HIS A 59 2.88 13.43 -5.99
N GLY A 60 3.27 12.63 -5.00
CA GLY A 60 4.68 12.36 -4.67
C GLY A 60 5.00 12.38 -3.17
N HIS A 61 4.00 12.56 -2.32
CA HIS A 61 4.12 12.53 -0.87
C HIS A 61 4.31 11.12 -0.33
N THR A 62 5.07 11.04 0.77
CA THR A 62 5.37 9.80 1.50
C THR A 62 5.49 10.11 2.99
N LEU A 63 5.21 9.12 3.84
CA LEU A 63 5.43 9.22 5.28
C LEU A 63 6.04 7.91 5.78
N VAL A 64 7.08 8.04 6.61
CA VAL A 64 7.62 6.96 7.44
C VAL A 64 7.61 7.44 8.89
N VAL A 65 7.05 6.63 9.76
CA VAL A 65 6.97 6.85 11.21
C VAL A 65 7.82 5.78 11.87
N ALA A 66 8.93 6.20 12.49
CA ALA A 66 9.86 5.27 13.10
C ALA A 66 9.21 4.55 14.31
N LYS A 67 9.55 3.27 14.50
CA LYS A 67 9.08 2.50 15.66
C LYS A 67 9.36 3.19 17.00
N ALA A 68 10.49 3.89 17.10
CA ALA A 68 10.89 4.60 18.33
C ALA A 68 9.94 5.76 18.67
N ASP A 69 9.41 6.45 17.66
CA ASP A 69 8.43 7.50 17.86
C ASP A 69 7.08 6.91 18.30
N ILE A 70 6.71 5.75 17.74
CA ILE A 70 5.53 5.00 18.16
C ILE A 70 5.69 4.52 19.60
N GLU A 71 6.83 3.91 19.96
CA GLU A 71 7.17 3.46 21.30
C GLU A 71 7.09 4.62 22.31
N ALA A 72 7.70 5.77 21.99
CA ALA A 72 7.66 6.97 22.83
C ALA A 72 6.23 7.50 23.03
N GLY A 73 5.40 7.49 21.98
CA GLY A 73 4.00 7.91 22.05
C GLY A 73 3.82 9.39 22.40
N VAL A 74 4.82 10.22 22.09
CA VAL A 74 4.79 11.67 22.30
C VAL A 74 4.45 12.34 20.98
N GLU A 75 3.57 13.34 21.03
CA GLU A 75 3.16 14.08 19.84
C GLU A 75 4.37 14.59 19.02
N LYS A 76 4.28 14.46 17.70
CA LYS A 76 5.35 14.85 16.79
C LYS A 76 4.81 15.32 15.44
N ASN A 77 5.47 16.32 14.87
CA ASN A 77 5.19 16.83 13.54
C ASN A 77 6.05 16.09 12.51
N TYR A 78 5.45 15.72 11.37
CA TYR A 78 6.12 15.04 10.26
C TYR A 78 5.89 15.77 8.96
N SER A 79 6.97 16.05 8.24
CA SER A 79 6.91 16.38 6.81
C SER A 79 6.45 15.15 6.03
N ILE A 80 5.56 15.37 5.05
CA ILE A 80 5.14 14.34 4.09
C ILE A 80 5.67 14.62 2.69
N LYS A 81 6.60 15.56 2.49
CA LYS A 81 7.12 15.98 1.17
C LYS A 81 7.40 14.81 0.24
N GLY A 82 8.15 13.80 0.70
CA GLY A 82 8.62 12.72 -0.15
C GLY A 82 9.34 13.27 -1.39
N GLY A 83 8.91 12.83 -2.57
CA GLY A 83 9.35 13.33 -3.88
C GLY A 83 8.53 14.51 -4.43
N SER A 84 7.52 15.00 -3.70
CA SER A 84 6.67 16.11 -4.14
C SER A 84 7.45 17.44 -4.27
N GLY A 85 6.98 18.29 -5.19
CA GLY A 85 7.55 19.62 -5.42
C GLY A 85 7.37 20.58 -4.24
N HIS A 86 6.40 20.35 -3.36
CA HIS A 86 6.14 21.15 -2.16
C HIS A 86 5.93 20.23 -0.95
N ASP A 87 5.84 20.83 0.24
CA ASP A 87 5.71 20.09 1.50
C ASP A 87 4.36 20.33 2.16
N HIS A 88 3.90 19.34 2.91
CA HIS A 88 2.83 19.41 3.88
C HIS A 88 3.29 18.73 5.16
N GLU A 89 2.70 19.11 6.28
CA GLU A 89 3.04 18.52 7.58
C GLU A 89 1.82 17.88 8.23
N ILE A 90 2.01 16.78 8.94
CA ILE A 90 0.98 16.17 9.79
C ILE A 90 1.45 16.18 11.24
N VAL A 91 0.50 16.35 12.16
CA VAL A 91 0.75 16.16 13.60
C VAL A 91 0.23 14.79 13.99
N VAL A 92 1.14 13.88 14.36
CA VAL A 92 0.78 12.59 14.94
C VAL A 92 0.73 12.77 16.46
N SER A 93 -0.47 12.84 17.01
CA SER A 93 -0.69 13.02 18.44
C SER A 93 -0.34 11.77 19.25
N ALA A 94 -0.20 11.93 20.57
CA ALA A 94 -0.04 10.80 21.49
C ALA A 94 -1.17 9.76 21.36
N GLY A 95 -2.42 10.22 21.12
CA GLY A 95 -3.57 9.34 20.89
C GLY A 95 -3.49 8.56 19.58
N ASN A 96 -2.91 9.15 18.53
CA ASN A 96 -2.67 8.45 17.27
C ASN A 96 -1.59 7.37 17.45
N PHE A 97 -0.52 7.65 18.20
CA PHE A 97 0.48 6.63 18.52
C PHE A 97 -0.11 5.49 19.35
N ALA A 98 -1.00 5.77 20.31
CA ALA A 98 -1.68 4.74 21.07
C ALA A 98 -2.51 3.80 20.18
N LYS A 99 -3.20 4.33 19.15
CA LYS A 99 -3.92 3.53 18.15
C LYS A 99 -2.97 2.67 17.32
N LEU A 100 -1.87 3.25 16.84
CA LEU A 100 -0.84 2.52 16.09
C LEU A 100 -0.22 1.38 16.91
N LYS A 101 0.00 1.57 18.22
CA LYS A 101 0.43 0.48 19.13
C LYS A 101 -0.54 -0.69 19.18
N ASN A 102 -1.83 -0.43 18.98
CA ASN A 102 -2.89 -1.44 18.91
C ASN A 102 -3.15 -1.94 17.48
N LYS A 103 -2.26 -1.66 16.53
CA LYS A 103 -2.39 -2.00 15.10
C LYS A 103 -3.60 -1.33 14.41
N GLU A 104 -4.16 -0.29 15.01
CA GLU A 104 -5.25 0.47 14.42
C GLU A 104 -4.71 1.56 13.49
N ALA A 105 -5.23 1.62 12.26
CA ALA A 105 -4.91 2.69 11.33
C ALA A 105 -5.52 4.03 11.79
N VAL A 106 -4.80 5.13 11.52
CA VAL A 106 -5.24 6.49 11.85
C VAL A 106 -5.36 7.34 10.59
N LYS A 107 -6.35 8.25 10.56
CA LYS A 107 -6.49 9.24 9.49
C LYS A 107 -6.18 10.62 10.04
N ILE A 108 -5.27 11.34 9.38
CA ILE A 108 -4.77 12.64 9.82
C ILE A 108 -4.79 13.59 8.62
N ASP A 109 -5.36 14.78 8.81
CA ASP A 109 -5.26 15.83 7.80
C ASP A 109 -3.92 16.55 7.92
N SER A 110 -3.30 16.83 6.78
CA SER A 110 -2.09 17.63 6.71
C SER A 110 -2.39 19.13 6.84
N SER A 111 -1.34 19.91 7.05
CA SER A 111 -1.37 21.35 6.89
C SER A 111 -1.83 21.74 5.48
N THR A 112 -2.47 22.91 5.39
CA THR A 112 -2.83 23.50 4.10
C THR A 112 -1.63 24.27 3.57
N ASN A 113 -1.03 23.78 2.50
CA ASN A 113 0.03 24.45 1.75
C ASN A 113 -0.30 24.39 0.26
N SER A 114 0.24 25.29 -0.56
CA SER A 114 0.02 25.28 -2.01
C SER A 114 -1.47 25.13 -2.39
N LEU A 115 -2.33 25.80 -1.63
CA LEU A 115 -3.79 25.87 -1.81
C LEU A 115 -4.59 24.57 -1.54
N HIS A 116 -3.99 23.49 -1.01
CA HIS A 116 -4.73 22.28 -0.64
C HIS A 116 -4.15 21.57 0.59
N LYS A 117 -4.79 20.47 1.00
CA LYS A 117 -4.33 19.56 2.06
C LYS A 117 -4.57 18.11 1.63
N HIS A 118 -3.94 17.18 2.33
CA HIS A 118 -4.16 15.75 2.16
C HIS A 118 -4.73 15.14 3.43
N THR A 119 -5.61 14.14 3.28
CA THR A 119 -5.92 13.19 4.35
C THR A 119 -4.98 12.00 4.19
N VAL A 120 -4.18 11.74 5.22
CA VAL A 120 -3.18 10.67 5.30
C VAL A 120 -3.74 9.54 6.15
N THR A 121 -3.83 8.32 5.61
CA THR A 121 -4.05 7.11 6.41
C THR A 121 -2.69 6.51 6.76
N VAL A 122 -2.43 6.34 8.06
CA VAL A 122 -1.19 5.76 8.59
C VAL A 122 -1.52 4.41 9.21
N SER A 123 -0.74 3.39 8.87
CA SER A 123 -0.89 2.02 9.38
C SER A 123 0.48 1.36 9.58
N CYS A 124 0.52 0.26 10.33
CA CYS A 124 1.76 -0.47 10.57
C CYS A 124 2.42 -0.93 9.26
N ALA A 125 3.75 -0.91 9.27
CA ALA A 125 4.62 -1.27 8.15
C ALA A 125 4.91 -2.77 8.10
#